data_AF-A0A2D6FJW4-F1
#
_entry.id   AF-A0A2D6FJW4-F1
#
_cell.length_a   1.000
_cell.length_b   1.000
_cell.length_c   1.000
_cell.angle_alpha   90.00
_cell.angle_beta   90.00
_cell.angle_gamma   90.00
#
_symmetry.space_group_name_H-M   'P 1'
#
loop_
_entity.id
_entity.type
_entity.pdbx_description
1 polymer ?
#
loop_
_entity_poly.entity_id
_entity_poly.type
_entity_poly.pdbx_seq_one_letter_code
_entity_poly.pdbx_strand_id
1 'polypeptide(L)'
;CSYPMRDLDRFHSFYLAAKATGRYLVIDLKQAYLLNLFNASQTVKGLYPSSTDPQIKIYMPRGSWSLIDKDLNYFSEKQLRGDYAIWKREFLDYDNMVDFRDIVKHQKEFMFYCSDFNLQDLIDVKPAEGSSYIRSSTEPFSEEMTLDIKRIKNWYLHFGLITNEKKWHQIHVSGHGSGDQIKRVIDGSNAKLLIPIHTSTSKDESGKIVDNEGYHRKWHQNVHSVNQFDKYEM
;
A
#
# COMPACT_ATOMS: atom_id res chain seq x y z
N CYS A 1 -3.40 -8.72 4.72
CA CYS A 1 -2.08 -8.25 4.24
C CYS A 1 -2.15 -6.76 3.95
N SER A 2 -1.00 -6.08 3.89
CA SER A 2 -0.92 -4.69 3.40
C SER A 2 0.33 -4.44 2.58
N TYR A 3 0.24 -3.43 1.72
CA TYR A 3 1.29 -2.85 0.90
C TYR A 3 0.88 -1.41 0.54
N PRO A 4 1.81 -0.53 0.13
CA PRO A 4 1.44 0.78 -0.37
C PRO A 4 0.52 0.67 -1.59
N MET A 5 -0.65 1.31 -1.57
CA MET A 5 -1.67 1.23 -2.64
C MET A 5 -1.14 1.60 -4.04
N ARG A 6 -0.11 2.44 -4.13
CA ARG A 6 0.51 2.84 -5.41
C ARG A 6 1.57 1.85 -5.92
N ASP A 7 1.98 0.89 -5.10
CA ASP A 7 2.96 -0.13 -5.45
C ASP A 7 2.23 -1.31 -6.10
N LEU A 8 2.04 -1.20 -7.43
CA LEU A 8 1.31 -2.20 -8.20
C LEU A 8 2.11 -3.51 -8.37
N ASP A 9 3.43 -3.48 -8.26
CA ASP A 9 4.27 -4.69 -8.28
C ASP A 9 4.06 -5.53 -7.01
N ARG A 10 3.94 -4.88 -5.84
CA ARG A 10 3.52 -5.59 -4.61
C ARG A 10 2.10 -6.09 -4.70
N PHE A 11 1.16 -5.28 -5.20
CA PHE A 11 -0.19 -5.76 -5.48
C PHE A 11 -0.16 -7.03 -6.34
N HIS A 12 0.62 -7.03 -7.43
CA HIS A 12 0.74 -8.18 -8.32
C HIS A 12 1.33 -9.40 -7.61
N SER A 13 2.32 -9.20 -6.75
CA SER A 13 2.89 -10.27 -5.92
C SER A 13 1.84 -10.91 -5.00
N PHE A 14 1.01 -10.11 -4.32
CA PHE A 14 -0.08 -10.61 -3.49
C PHE A 14 -1.21 -11.26 -4.32
N TYR A 15 -1.51 -10.73 -5.51
CA TYR A 15 -2.44 -11.33 -6.45
C TYR A 15 -1.99 -12.74 -6.87
N LEU A 16 -0.72 -12.90 -7.25
CA LEU A 16 -0.14 -14.19 -7.61
C LEU A 16 -0.14 -15.16 -6.42
N ALA A 17 0.18 -14.68 -5.21
CA ALA A 17 0.13 -15.50 -4.00
C ALA A 17 -1.30 -15.95 -3.65
N ALA A 18 -2.29 -15.07 -3.81
CA ALA A 18 -3.69 -15.40 -3.62
C ALA A 18 -4.12 -16.51 -4.60
N LYS A 19 -3.82 -16.33 -5.90
CA LYS A 19 -4.07 -17.32 -6.95
C LYS A 19 -3.39 -18.66 -6.68
N ALA A 20 -2.11 -18.66 -6.33
CA ALA A 20 -1.34 -19.87 -6.03
C ALA A 20 -1.86 -20.64 -4.81
N THR A 21 -2.57 -19.96 -3.90
CA THR A 21 -3.18 -20.57 -2.72
C THR A 21 -4.68 -20.83 -2.88
N GLY A 22 -5.23 -20.65 -4.09
CA GLY A 22 -6.66 -20.87 -4.35
C GLY A 22 -7.58 -19.88 -3.63
N ARG A 23 -7.08 -18.70 -3.24
CA ARG A 23 -7.84 -17.67 -2.49
C ARG A 23 -8.05 -16.43 -3.33
N TYR A 24 -9.20 -15.78 -3.21
CA TYR A 24 -9.41 -14.47 -3.83
C TYR A 24 -8.59 -13.40 -3.11
N LEU A 25 -8.00 -12.47 -3.88
CA LEU A 25 -7.44 -11.25 -3.31
C LEU A 25 -8.58 -10.24 -3.14
N VAL A 26 -8.84 -9.87 -1.90
CA VAL A 26 -9.82 -8.82 -1.60
C VAL A 26 -9.08 -7.49 -1.49
N ILE A 27 -9.41 -6.53 -2.35
CA ILE A 27 -8.79 -5.20 -2.40
C ILE A 27 -9.76 -4.11 -1.93
N ASP A 28 -9.24 -2.95 -1.54
CA ASP A 28 -10.07 -1.79 -1.21
C ASP A 28 -10.54 -1.03 -2.46
N LEU A 29 -11.48 -0.10 -2.26
CA LEU A 29 -12.04 0.73 -3.34
C LEU A 29 -10.99 1.60 -4.05
N LYS A 30 -9.94 2.03 -3.35
CA LYS A 30 -8.92 2.90 -3.95
C LYS A 30 -8.01 2.11 -4.89
N GLN A 31 -7.65 0.89 -4.50
CA GLN A 31 -6.91 -0.05 -5.36
C GLN A 31 -7.75 -0.43 -6.58
N ALA A 32 -9.04 -0.73 -6.41
CA ALA A 32 -9.94 -1.02 -7.53
C ALA A 32 -10.05 0.16 -8.50
N TYR A 33 -10.20 1.39 -7.97
CA TYR A 33 -10.20 2.61 -8.77
C TYR A 33 -8.89 2.81 -9.54
N LEU A 34 -7.74 2.57 -8.91
CA LEU A 34 -6.44 2.62 -9.59
C LEU A 34 -6.35 1.61 -10.74
N LEU A 35 -6.83 0.38 -10.54
CA LEU A 35 -6.87 -0.64 -11.60
C LEU A 35 -7.80 -0.23 -12.76
N ASN A 36 -8.92 0.44 -12.47
CA ASN A 36 -9.79 1.00 -13.51
C ASN A 36 -9.07 2.06 -14.36
N LEU A 37 -8.30 2.95 -13.73
CA LEU A 37 -7.49 3.95 -14.44
C LEU A 37 -6.43 3.29 -15.33
N PHE A 38 -5.77 2.23 -14.84
CA PHE A 38 -4.80 1.48 -15.64
C PHE A 38 -5.45 0.77 -16.82
N ASN A 39 -6.60 0.13 -16.61
CA ASN A 39 -7.34 -0.55 -17.67
C ASN A 39 -7.89 0.41 -18.74
N ALA A 40 -8.19 1.66 -18.36
CA ALA A 40 -8.62 2.71 -19.28
C ALA A 40 -7.45 3.36 -20.05
N SER A 41 -6.22 3.24 -19.56
CA SER A 41 -5.05 3.86 -20.18
C SER A 41 -4.60 3.12 -21.44
N GLN A 42 -4.34 3.85 -22.52
CA GLN A 42 -3.84 3.26 -23.77
C GLN A 42 -2.41 2.69 -23.65
N THR A 43 -1.62 3.17 -22.69
CA THR A 43 -0.19 2.82 -22.58
C THR A 43 0.10 1.71 -21.56
N VAL A 44 -0.76 1.56 -20.55
CA VAL A 44 -0.51 0.62 -19.44
C VAL A 44 -1.63 -0.41 -19.23
N LYS A 45 -2.65 -0.42 -20.12
CA LYS A 45 -3.70 -1.43 -20.10
C LYS A 45 -3.11 -2.83 -20.28
N GLY A 46 -3.60 -3.76 -19.47
CA GLY A 46 -3.18 -5.17 -19.51
C GLY A 46 -1.89 -5.49 -18.76
N LEU A 47 -1.18 -4.49 -18.21
CA LEU A 47 0.00 -4.75 -17.35
C LEU A 47 -0.37 -5.38 -16.01
N TYR A 48 -1.57 -5.07 -15.50
CA TYR A 48 -2.11 -5.58 -14.25
C TYR A 48 -3.53 -6.14 -14.49
N PRO A 49 -4.01 -7.08 -13.65
CA PRO A 49 -5.38 -7.58 -13.74
C PRO A 49 -6.40 -6.42 -13.62
N SER A 50 -7.52 -6.56 -14.32
CA SER A 50 -8.68 -5.66 -14.18
C SER A 50 -9.21 -5.71 -12.74
N SER A 51 -9.86 -4.65 -12.28
CA SER A 51 -10.60 -4.67 -11.00
C SER A 51 -11.70 -5.73 -10.97
N THR A 52 -12.18 -6.15 -12.15
CA THR A 52 -13.20 -7.20 -12.37
C THR A 52 -12.60 -8.58 -12.67
N ASP A 53 -11.29 -8.76 -12.52
CA ASP A 53 -10.65 -10.07 -12.68
C ASP A 53 -11.30 -11.11 -11.72
N PRO A 54 -11.57 -12.35 -12.18
CA PRO A 54 -12.24 -13.36 -11.34
C PRO A 54 -11.53 -13.69 -10.02
N GLN A 55 -10.22 -13.47 -9.94
CA GLN A 55 -9.42 -13.69 -8.73
C GLN A 55 -9.54 -12.54 -7.72
N ILE A 56 -10.16 -11.42 -8.10
CA ILE A 56 -10.26 -10.20 -7.30
C ILE A 56 -11.67 -10.02 -6.77
N LYS A 57 -11.77 -9.68 -5.49
CA LYS A 57 -12.99 -9.16 -4.85
C LYS A 57 -12.75 -7.73 -4.38
N ILE A 58 -13.78 -6.89 -4.43
CA ILE A 58 -13.69 -5.49 -4.03
C ILE A 58 -14.45 -5.31 -2.71
N TYR A 59 -13.72 -4.97 -1.64
CA TYR A 59 -14.33 -4.74 -0.34
C TYR A 59 -15.03 -3.39 -0.28
N MET A 60 -16.35 -3.42 -0.08
CA MET A 60 -17.14 -2.25 0.23
C MET A 60 -17.27 -2.11 1.76
N PRO A 61 -16.60 -1.13 2.39
CA PRO A 61 -16.75 -0.91 3.82
C PRO A 61 -18.14 -0.36 4.15
N ARG A 62 -18.52 -0.40 5.43
CA ARG A 62 -19.71 0.32 5.89
C ARG A 62 -19.61 1.81 5.55
N GLY A 63 -20.70 2.36 5.01
CA GLY A 63 -20.84 3.80 4.81
C GLY A 63 -21.02 4.54 6.14
N SER A 64 -21.07 5.87 6.06
CA SER A 64 -21.22 6.77 7.21
C SER A 64 -22.46 6.47 8.08
N TRP A 65 -23.55 6.05 7.45
CA TRP A 65 -24.83 5.66 8.04
C TRP A 65 -24.97 4.15 8.21
N SER A 66 -23.97 3.38 7.75
CA SER A 66 -23.94 1.91 7.83
C SER A 66 -25.16 1.25 7.19
N LEU A 67 -25.56 1.71 5.99
CA LEU A 67 -26.78 1.21 5.33
C LEU A 67 -26.59 -0.08 4.51
N ILE A 68 -25.35 -0.50 4.22
CA ILE A 68 -25.05 -1.63 3.31
C ILE A 68 -25.64 -2.97 3.74
N ASP A 69 -25.91 -3.15 5.03
CA ASP A 69 -26.53 -4.36 5.57
C ASP A 69 -27.98 -4.16 6.05
N LYS A 70 -28.61 -3.05 5.66
CA LYS A 70 -29.97 -2.70 6.08
C LYS A 70 -31.01 -3.10 5.05
N ASP A 71 -32.23 -3.30 5.54
CA ASP A 71 -33.37 -3.64 4.72
C ASP A 71 -33.81 -2.45 3.85
N LEU A 72 -33.80 -2.66 2.53
CA LEU A 72 -34.14 -1.64 1.56
C LEU A 72 -35.64 -1.29 1.52
N ASN A 73 -36.49 -2.08 2.19
CA ASN A 73 -37.89 -1.71 2.43
C ASN A 73 -38.01 -0.51 3.38
N TYR A 74 -37.03 -0.31 4.26
CA TYR A 74 -36.96 0.82 5.19
C TYR A 74 -36.00 1.92 4.72
N PHE A 75 -34.96 1.56 3.98
CA PHE A 75 -33.99 2.49 3.42
C PHE A 75 -33.96 2.40 1.90
N SER A 76 -34.34 3.46 1.20
CA SER A 76 -34.32 3.45 -0.26
C SER A 76 -32.91 3.22 -0.83
N GLU A 77 -32.83 2.66 -2.03
CA GLU A 77 -31.59 2.53 -2.82
C GLU A 77 -30.85 3.88 -2.95
N LYS A 78 -31.61 4.98 -3.06
CA LYS A 78 -31.05 6.34 -3.08
C LYS A 78 -30.34 6.69 -1.78
N GLN A 79 -30.87 6.29 -0.62
CA GLN A 79 -30.23 6.49 0.68
C GLN A 79 -28.98 5.64 0.82
N LEU A 80 -29.03 4.36 0.43
CA LEU A 80 -27.85 3.48 0.43
C LEU A 80 -26.73 4.09 -0.42
N ARG A 81 -27.00 4.49 -1.66
CA ARG A 81 -25.99 5.15 -2.51
C ARG A 81 -25.52 6.48 -1.93
N GLY A 82 -26.44 7.22 -1.29
CA GLY A 82 -26.17 8.47 -0.59
C GLY A 82 -25.17 8.33 0.56
N ASP A 83 -25.08 7.13 1.15
CA ASP A 83 -24.14 6.79 2.23
C ASP A 83 -22.66 6.80 1.77
N TYR A 84 -22.45 6.73 0.46
CA TYR A 84 -21.14 6.69 -0.17
C TYR A 84 -20.85 7.95 -0.99
N ALA A 85 -19.57 8.35 -0.98
CA ALA A 85 -19.07 9.38 -1.89
C ALA A 85 -19.30 8.97 -3.34
N ILE A 86 -19.55 9.94 -4.23
CA ILE A 86 -19.99 9.69 -5.62
C ILE A 86 -19.09 8.68 -6.34
N TRP A 87 -17.76 8.85 -6.26
CA TRP A 87 -16.80 7.96 -6.93
C TRP A 87 -16.83 6.51 -6.42
N LYS A 88 -17.33 6.25 -5.22
CA LYS A 88 -17.43 4.90 -4.65
C LYS A 88 -18.68 4.16 -5.13
N ARG A 89 -19.70 4.89 -5.57
CA ARG A 89 -21.04 4.33 -5.80
C ARG A 89 -21.08 3.31 -6.92
N GLU A 90 -20.23 3.47 -7.94
CA GLU A 90 -20.16 2.49 -9.03
C GLU A 90 -19.79 1.09 -8.53
N PHE A 91 -18.95 0.98 -7.50
CA PHE A 91 -18.52 -0.31 -6.98
C PHE A 91 -19.62 -1.07 -6.23
N LEU A 92 -20.73 -0.42 -5.88
CA LEU A 92 -21.92 -1.11 -5.33
C LEU A 92 -22.55 -2.04 -6.38
N ASP A 93 -22.35 -1.73 -7.66
CA ASP A 93 -22.96 -2.44 -8.80
C ASP A 93 -22.03 -3.52 -9.38
N TYR A 94 -20.84 -3.71 -8.83
CA TYR A 94 -19.88 -4.68 -9.35
C TYR A 94 -20.23 -6.09 -8.86
N ASP A 95 -20.30 -7.07 -9.77
CA ASP A 95 -20.58 -8.47 -9.43
C ASP A 95 -19.56 -9.11 -8.46
N ASN A 96 -18.35 -8.56 -8.40
CA ASN A 96 -17.28 -9.00 -7.51
C ASN A 96 -17.13 -8.13 -6.24
N MET A 97 -18.10 -7.25 -5.98
CA MET A 97 -18.19 -6.53 -4.71
C MET A 97 -18.53 -7.50 -3.58
N VAL A 98 -17.85 -7.32 -2.45
CA VAL A 98 -18.08 -8.06 -1.21
C VAL A 98 -18.11 -7.09 -0.04
N ASP A 99 -18.84 -7.43 1.00
CA ASP A 99 -18.80 -6.71 2.27
C ASP A 99 -18.36 -7.63 3.43
N PHE A 100 -18.35 -7.09 4.64
CA PHE A 100 -17.90 -7.81 5.83
C PHE A 100 -18.66 -9.12 6.06
N ARG A 101 -19.93 -9.23 5.64
CA ARG A 101 -20.76 -10.45 5.79
C ARG A 101 -20.20 -11.58 4.94
N ASP A 102 -19.77 -11.27 3.72
CA ASP A 102 -19.15 -12.23 2.81
C ASP A 102 -17.79 -12.67 3.36
N ILE A 103 -16.97 -11.71 3.80
CA ILE A 103 -15.66 -11.99 4.38
C ILE A 103 -15.78 -12.90 5.59
N VAL A 104 -16.67 -12.59 6.53
CA VAL A 104 -16.90 -13.38 7.76
C VAL A 104 -17.30 -14.81 7.44
N LYS A 105 -18.16 -15.04 6.42
CA LYS A 105 -18.63 -16.38 6.03
C LYS A 105 -17.55 -17.21 5.33
N HIS A 106 -16.67 -16.56 4.57
CA HIS A 106 -15.75 -17.23 3.64
C HIS A 106 -14.26 -16.93 3.92
N GLN A 107 -13.89 -16.69 5.18
CA GLN A 107 -12.53 -16.23 5.54
C GLN A 107 -11.37 -17.08 4.96
N LYS A 108 -11.54 -18.41 4.87
CA LYS A 108 -10.52 -19.32 4.32
C LYS A 108 -10.28 -19.14 2.83
N GLU A 109 -11.27 -18.61 2.12
CA GLU A 109 -11.23 -18.36 0.67
C GLU A 109 -10.58 -17.01 0.34
N PHE A 110 -10.26 -16.18 1.34
CA PHE A 110 -9.84 -14.80 1.13
C PHE A 110 -8.42 -14.51 1.62
N MET A 111 -7.72 -13.69 0.83
CA MET A 111 -6.57 -12.90 1.24
C MET A 111 -7.04 -11.44 1.31
N PHE A 112 -7.26 -10.95 2.53
CA PHE A 112 -7.86 -9.63 2.76
C PHE A 112 -6.81 -8.52 2.84
N TYR A 113 -6.89 -7.52 1.96
CA TYR A 113 -6.09 -6.30 2.06
C TYR A 113 -6.66 -5.36 3.13
N CYS A 114 -5.84 -5.01 4.11
CA CYS A 114 -6.20 -4.09 5.20
C CYS A 114 -5.00 -3.20 5.51
N SER A 115 -4.95 -2.01 4.94
CA SER A 115 -3.86 -1.04 5.17
C SER A 115 -3.83 -0.50 6.61
N ASP A 116 -2.72 0.16 6.94
CA ASP A 116 -2.52 0.85 8.22
C ASP A 116 -3.57 1.97 8.45
N PHE A 117 -4.27 2.42 7.40
CA PHE A 117 -5.30 3.48 7.44
C PHE A 117 -6.74 2.96 7.59
N ASN A 118 -6.97 1.65 7.44
CA ASN A 118 -8.30 1.04 7.54
C ASN A 118 -8.33 -0.15 8.51
N LEU A 119 -7.55 -0.08 9.58
CA LEU A 119 -7.53 -1.10 10.64
C LEU A 119 -8.90 -1.28 11.31
N GLN A 120 -9.77 -0.26 11.28
CA GLN A 120 -11.14 -0.35 11.79
C GLN A 120 -11.98 -1.42 11.07
N ASP A 121 -11.63 -1.80 9.83
CA ASP A 121 -12.34 -2.86 9.11
C ASP A 121 -12.22 -4.22 9.84
N LEU A 122 -11.21 -4.39 10.70
CA LEU A 122 -11.06 -5.58 11.54
C LEU A 122 -12.21 -5.75 12.54
N ILE A 123 -12.87 -4.66 12.95
CA ILE A 123 -14.03 -4.70 13.87
C ILE A 123 -15.19 -5.47 13.22
N ASP A 124 -15.39 -5.28 11.93
CA ASP A 124 -16.45 -5.93 11.16
C ASP A 124 -16.01 -7.31 10.65
N VAL A 125 -14.79 -7.41 10.12
CA VAL A 125 -14.24 -8.64 9.52
C VAL A 125 -14.00 -9.74 10.55
N LYS A 126 -13.61 -9.38 11.77
CA LYS A 126 -13.35 -10.31 12.90
C LYS A 126 -12.55 -11.56 12.46
N PRO A 127 -11.24 -11.40 12.19
CA PRO A 127 -10.40 -12.50 11.74
C PRO A 127 -10.53 -13.72 12.66
N ALA A 128 -10.72 -14.90 12.07
CA ALA A 128 -10.80 -16.15 12.81
C ALA A 128 -9.45 -16.48 13.46
N GLU A 129 -9.48 -17.20 14.58
CA GLU A 129 -8.27 -17.70 15.23
C GLU A 129 -7.37 -18.46 14.25
N GLY A 130 -6.06 -18.20 14.32
CA GLY A 130 -5.07 -18.76 13.39
C GLY A 130 -4.91 -17.96 12.09
N SER A 131 -5.68 -16.89 11.89
CA SER A 131 -5.44 -15.91 10.83
C SER A 131 -4.04 -15.30 10.97
N SER A 132 -3.39 -15.03 9.83
CA SER A 132 -2.03 -14.48 9.79
C SER A 132 -2.01 -13.18 9.01
N TYR A 133 -1.07 -12.30 9.36
CA TYR A 133 -0.92 -11.01 8.71
C TYR A 133 0.48 -10.78 8.14
N ILE A 134 0.54 -10.39 6.86
CA ILE A 134 1.76 -9.98 6.17
C ILE A 134 1.71 -8.46 5.93
N ARG A 135 2.63 -7.72 6.53
CA ARG A 135 2.82 -6.28 6.32
C ARG A 135 3.99 -6.07 5.37
N SER A 136 3.70 -5.62 4.15
CA SER A 136 4.72 -5.33 3.15
C SER A 136 4.96 -3.83 3.03
N SER A 137 5.68 -3.25 3.99
CA SER A 137 5.97 -1.81 4.04
C SER A 137 7.23 -1.55 4.86
N THR A 138 7.84 -0.38 4.66
CA THR A 138 9.10 0.04 5.27
C THR A 138 9.08 -0.05 6.80
N GLU A 139 10.27 -0.28 7.35
CA GLU A 139 10.60 -0.09 8.75
C GLU A 139 10.46 1.39 9.16
N PRO A 140 10.12 1.68 10.43
CA PRO A 140 10.06 3.05 10.92
C PRO A 140 11.46 3.68 10.93
N PHE A 141 11.57 4.88 10.37
CA PHE A 141 12.80 5.70 10.39
C PHE A 141 12.58 7.06 11.08
N SER A 142 11.39 7.30 11.63
CA SER A 142 11.07 8.45 12.46
C SER A 142 10.39 8.03 13.76
N GLU A 143 10.36 8.93 14.75
CA GLU A 143 9.65 8.71 16.01
C GLU A 143 8.14 8.55 15.78
N GLU A 144 7.55 9.38 14.91
CA GLU A 144 6.14 9.28 14.51
C GLU A 144 5.82 7.90 13.93
N MET A 145 6.65 7.41 12.99
CA MET A 145 6.46 6.08 12.41
C MET A 145 6.62 4.97 13.47
N THR A 146 7.49 5.18 14.46
CA THR A 146 7.65 4.22 15.57
C THR A 146 6.38 4.15 16.42
N LEU A 147 5.73 5.29 16.67
CA LEU A 147 4.43 5.33 17.35
C LEU A 147 3.32 4.68 16.52
N ASP A 148 3.28 4.93 15.21
CA ASP A 148 2.32 4.29 14.31
C ASP A 148 2.48 2.76 14.29
N ILE A 149 3.71 2.25 14.22
CA ILE A 149 3.98 0.80 14.27
C ILE A 149 3.49 0.19 15.59
N LYS A 150 3.67 0.88 16.72
CA LYS A 150 3.12 0.43 18.02
C LYS A 150 1.59 0.36 17.97
N ARG A 151 0.93 1.39 17.44
CA ARG A 151 -0.54 1.38 17.23
C ARG A 151 -0.97 0.18 16.38
N ILE A 152 -0.33 -0.04 15.24
CA ILE A 152 -0.66 -1.13 14.30
C ILE A 152 -0.52 -2.50 14.98
N LYS A 153 0.58 -2.72 15.71
CA LYS A 153 0.80 -3.99 16.43
C LYS A 153 -0.27 -4.24 17.49
N ASN A 154 -0.70 -3.21 18.21
CA ASN A 154 -1.78 -3.34 19.19
C ASN A 154 -3.10 -3.79 18.55
N TRP A 155 -3.44 -3.25 17.38
CA TRP A 155 -4.61 -3.72 16.61
C TRP A 155 -4.46 -5.20 16.23
N TYR A 156 -3.32 -5.59 15.66
CA TYR A 156 -3.12 -6.99 15.25
C TYR A 156 -3.12 -7.97 16.43
N LEU A 157 -2.57 -7.58 17.58
CA LEU A 157 -2.63 -8.38 18.80
C LEU A 157 -4.07 -8.51 19.32
N HIS A 158 -4.81 -7.40 19.35
CA HIS A 158 -6.21 -7.38 19.80
C HIS A 158 -7.11 -8.29 18.96
N PHE A 159 -6.90 -8.34 17.64
CA PHE A 159 -7.65 -9.19 16.71
C PHE A 159 -7.02 -10.57 16.48
N GLY A 160 -6.01 -10.98 17.26
CA GLY A 160 -5.41 -12.31 17.18
C GLY A 160 -4.66 -12.62 15.88
N LEU A 161 -4.32 -11.60 15.09
CA LEU A 161 -3.56 -11.73 13.83
C LEU A 161 -2.06 -11.99 14.05
N ILE A 162 -1.57 -11.63 15.24
CA ILE A 162 -0.21 -11.92 15.72
C ILE A 162 -0.31 -12.39 17.17
N THR A 163 0.54 -13.36 17.55
CA THR A 163 0.55 -13.89 18.94
C THR A 163 1.42 -13.06 19.87
N ASN A 164 2.37 -12.29 19.33
CA ASN A 164 3.15 -11.29 20.06
C ASN A 164 3.75 -10.28 19.07
N GLU A 165 4.15 -9.11 19.58
CA GLU A 165 4.71 -8.02 18.77
C GLU A 165 6.02 -8.33 18.02
N LYS A 166 6.71 -9.41 18.41
CA LYS A 166 7.96 -9.88 17.78
C LYS A 166 7.70 -10.91 16.67
N LYS A 167 6.51 -11.50 16.62
CA LYS A 167 6.10 -12.56 15.69
C LYS A 167 5.05 -12.01 14.72
N TRP A 168 5.52 -11.18 13.79
CA TRP A 168 4.72 -10.69 12.68
C TRP A 168 5.55 -10.75 11.39
N HIS A 169 4.90 -10.96 10.24
CA HIS A 169 5.60 -11.06 8.96
C HIS A 169 5.74 -9.68 8.35
N GLN A 170 6.88 -9.03 8.60
CA GLN A 170 7.27 -7.78 7.93
C GLN A 170 8.20 -8.10 6.76
N ILE A 171 7.82 -7.65 5.56
CA ILE A 171 8.59 -7.90 4.33
C ILE A 171 8.72 -6.61 3.54
N HIS A 172 9.92 -6.07 3.43
CA HIS A 172 10.17 -4.82 2.72
C HIS A 172 11.33 -4.96 1.74
N VAL A 173 11.12 -4.44 0.54
CA VAL A 173 12.17 -4.17 -0.44
C VAL A 173 12.11 -2.67 -0.74
N SER A 174 13.26 -1.99 -0.75
CA SER A 174 13.31 -0.55 -1.03
C SER A 174 12.78 -0.24 -2.43
N GLY A 175 12.01 0.85 -2.56
CA GLY A 175 11.67 1.42 -3.88
C GLY A 175 12.77 2.29 -4.48
N HIS A 176 13.85 2.57 -3.72
CA HIS A 176 15.00 3.33 -4.19
C HIS A 176 16.10 2.39 -4.68
N GLY A 177 16.80 2.82 -5.74
CA GLY A 177 17.98 2.12 -6.24
C GLY A 177 19.09 2.02 -5.19
N SER A 178 19.81 0.91 -5.18
CA SER A 178 21.00 0.75 -4.33
C SER A 178 22.13 1.69 -4.78
N GLY A 179 23.15 1.86 -3.93
CA GLY A 179 24.33 2.65 -4.28
C GLY A 179 24.98 2.19 -5.59
N ASP A 180 25.07 0.87 -5.83
CA ASP A 180 25.60 0.33 -7.08
C ASP A 180 24.73 0.66 -8.29
N GLN A 181 23.40 0.62 -8.14
CA GLN A 181 22.47 0.98 -9.22
C GLN A 181 22.55 2.48 -9.53
N ILE A 182 22.59 3.32 -8.51
CA ILE A 182 22.77 4.77 -8.65
C ILE A 182 24.10 5.08 -9.33
N LYS A 183 25.19 4.42 -8.91
CA LYS A 183 26.51 4.59 -9.52
C LYS A 183 26.49 4.23 -11.00
N ARG A 184 25.86 3.12 -11.40
CA ARG A 184 25.72 2.73 -12.82
C ARG A 184 25.00 3.80 -13.64
N VAL A 185 23.98 4.45 -13.08
CA VAL A 185 23.29 5.56 -13.74
C VAL A 185 24.22 6.77 -13.89
N ILE A 186 24.97 7.12 -12.85
CA ILE A 186 25.96 8.22 -12.88
C ILE A 186 27.01 7.94 -13.97
N ASP A 187 27.67 6.78 -13.91
CA ASP A 187 28.72 6.39 -14.86
C ASP A 187 28.19 6.35 -16.31
N GLY A 188 26.98 5.81 -16.51
CA GLY A 188 26.37 5.65 -17.84
C GLY A 188 25.81 6.95 -18.43
N SER A 189 25.52 7.96 -17.61
CA SER A 189 24.99 9.24 -18.07
C SER A 189 26.05 10.16 -18.70
N ASN A 190 27.34 9.95 -18.36
CA ASN A 190 28.44 10.86 -18.68
C ASN A 190 28.11 12.34 -18.37
N ALA A 191 27.45 12.57 -17.22
CA ALA A 191 27.06 13.91 -16.80
C ALA A 191 28.28 14.81 -16.60
N LYS A 192 28.11 16.12 -16.84
CA LYS A 192 29.16 17.13 -16.53
C LYS A 192 29.05 17.66 -15.09
N LEU A 193 27.88 17.52 -14.49
CA LEU A 193 27.53 17.99 -13.16
C LEU A 193 26.52 17.01 -12.57
N LEU A 194 26.74 16.62 -11.31
CA LEU A 194 25.82 15.81 -10.54
C LEU A 194 25.14 16.69 -9.48
N ILE A 195 23.81 16.76 -9.51
CA ILE A 195 23.00 17.44 -8.49
C ILE A 195 22.14 16.39 -7.77
N PRO A 196 22.56 15.91 -6.58
CA PRO A 196 21.76 14.98 -5.79
C PRO A 196 20.49 15.68 -5.27
N ILE A 197 19.33 15.10 -5.56
CA ILE A 197 18.02 15.55 -5.06
C ILE A 197 17.33 14.42 -4.29
N HIS A 198 16.27 14.75 -3.55
CA HIS A 198 15.49 13.78 -2.78
C HIS A 198 16.33 12.95 -1.79
N THR A 199 17.30 13.63 -1.17
CA THR A 199 18.19 13.09 -0.14
C THR A 199 18.33 14.10 1.00
N SER A 200 18.74 13.66 2.19
CA SER A 200 19.01 14.51 3.35
C SER A 200 20.37 14.18 3.96
N THR A 201 21.03 15.17 4.55
CA THR A 201 22.21 14.92 5.39
C THR A 201 21.81 13.97 6.51
N SER A 202 22.48 12.84 6.61
CA SER A 202 22.16 11.78 7.57
C SER A 202 23.38 11.45 8.42
N LYS A 203 23.19 10.69 9.49
CA LYS A 203 24.29 10.09 10.25
C LYS A 203 24.45 8.64 9.82
N ASP A 204 25.69 8.21 9.58
CA ASP A 204 25.96 6.78 9.38
C ASP A 204 25.84 6.00 10.70
N GLU A 205 26.05 4.69 10.63
CA GLU A 205 25.99 3.77 11.78
C GLU A 205 26.96 4.13 12.92
N SER A 206 27.99 4.93 12.62
CA SER A 206 28.97 5.43 13.60
C SER A 206 28.59 6.81 14.18
N GLY A 207 27.44 7.36 13.78
CA GLY A 207 26.97 8.68 14.19
C GLY A 207 27.65 9.83 13.44
N LYS A 208 28.50 9.54 12.44
CA LYS A 208 29.18 10.55 11.64
C LYS A 208 28.20 11.17 10.66
N ILE A 209 28.19 12.49 10.60
CA ILE A 209 27.41 13.24 9.61
C ILE A 209 27.97 12.91 8.21
N VAL A 210 27.13 12.30 7.39
CA VAL A 210 27.37 12.07 5.98
C VAL A 210 26.68 13.20 5.24
N ASP A 211 27.50 14.19 4.86
CA ASP A 211 27.08 15.20 3.90
C ASP A 211 26.84 14.55 2.53
N ASN A 212 25.71 14.89 1.92
CA ASN A 212 25.28 14.33 0.64
C ASN A 212 26.25 14.66 -0.48
N GLU A 213 26.82 15.86 -0.47
CA GLU A 213 27.82 16.25 -1.45
C GLU A 213 29.08 15.40 -1.32
N GLY A 214 29.61 15.31 -0.09
CA GLY A 214 30.77 14.49 0.24
C GLY A 214 30.57 13.00 -0.11
N TYR A 215 29.36 12.47 0.06
CA TYR A 215 29.06 11.09 -0.33
C TYR A 215 29.16 10.88 -1.84
N HIS A 216 28.50 11.73 -2.63
CA HIS A 216 28.43 11.57 -4.09
C HIS A 216 29.72 11.99 -4.81
N ARG A 217 30.60 12.79 -4.15
CA ARG A 217 31.95 13.10 -4.65
C ARG A 217 32.84 11.86 -4.85
N LYS A 218 32.49 10.73 -4.21
CA LYS A 218 33.14 9.43 -4.47
C LYS A 218 32.88 8.89 -5.88
N TRP A 219 31.79 9.32 -6.52
CA TRP A 219 31.33 8.79 -7.80
C TRP A 219 31.40 9.83 -8.94
N HIS A 220 31.39 11.12 -8.62
CA HIS A 220 31.49 12.18 -9.62
C HIS A 220 32.33 13.34 -9.08
N GLN A 221 33.27 13.88 -9.86
CA GLN A 221 34.18 14.94 -9.38
C GLN A 221 33.47 16.29 -9.19
N ASN A 222 32.49 16.59 -10.05
CA ASN A 222 31.73 17.83 -10.03
C ASN A 222 30.33 17.60 -9.44
N VAL A 223 30.19 17.70 -8.12
CA VAL A 223 28.92 17.55 -7.41
C VAL A 223 28.52 18.88 -6.80
N HIS A 224 27.25 19.22 -6.92
CA HIS A 224 26.68 20.42 -6.31
C HIS A 224 25.40 20.05 -5.57
N SER A 225 25.32 20.42 -4.29
CA SER A 225 24.09 20.26 -3.52
C SER A 225 23.21 21.50 -3.65
N VAL A 226 21.90 21.29 -3.72
CA VAL A 226 20.90 22.37 -3.73
C VAL A 226 19.94 22.19 -2.57
N ASN A 227 19.53 23.29 -1.95
CA ASN A 227 18.39 23.28 -1.05
C ASN A 227 17.07 23.33 -1.83
N GLN A 228 15.95 23.00 -1.18
CA GLN A 228 14.63 22.90 -1.80
C GLN A 228 14.20 24.15 -2.60
N PHE A 229 14.72 25.33 -2.26
CA PHE A 229 14.38 26.61 -2.90
C PHE A 229 15.54 27.25 -3.66
N ASP A 230 16.68 26.58 -3.75
CA ASP A 230 17.83 27.12 -4.44
C ASP A 230 17.61 27.10 -5.96
N LYS A 231 18.08 28.15 -6.62
CA LYS A 231 18.17 28.21 -8.08
C LYS A 231 19.62 28.04 -8.47
N TYR A 232 19.89 27.04 -9.32
CA TYR A 232 21.21 26.85 -9.92
C TYR A 232 21.14 27.33 -11.38
N GLU A 233 21.89 28.39 -11.69
CA GLU A 233 22.07 28.84 -13.08
C GLU A 233 23.20 28.02 -13.73
N MET A 234 22.89 27.35 -14.84
CA MET A 234 23.83 26.54 -15.63
C MET A 234 24.64 27.38 -16.60
#